data_AF-A0A0R3L6T9-F1
#
_entry.id   AF-A0A0R3L6T9-F1
#
_cell.length_a   1.000
_cell.length_b   1.000
_cell.length_c   1.000
_cell.angle_alpha   90.00
_cell.angle_beta   90.00
_cell.angle_gamma   90.00
#
_symmetry.space_group_name_H-M   'P 1'
#
loop_
_entity.id
_entity.type
_entity.pdbx_description
1 polymer ?
#
loop_
_entity_poly.entity_id
_entity_poly.type
_entity_poly.pdbx_seq_one_letter_code
_entity_poly.pdbx_strand_id
1 'polypeptide(L)'
;MYLAKFFHRSPGDDDRELLLMPGGDPVIAGKYMDEGRQTKRKDFLRKEFSSMKGAAAAYRRHVAELVAAGYVETTHTKYTLRNLLPDPQPKPEWQKGLDDLMIAALSAPVKEQHKRLVALENTPAAHEPLYLWLAAHHAYAADEDSTTTLRLAEQARDTLASRRAGKAPHYAWSIAESDLEARIFEVLSLAHLQAGDPAQALAAIEQACEIEPSQDRGGQRATIICDHFPERQEEAFDDAFKYAEFGGYEDIVDRPAYAEYLARRKRKSKSGKGWRWGTRKPATAAELANAESALGAELPADYRKFLGKFGACDLQVRLPEHSNELRFLAPSRLAEQRDNLYRYITRIEKDPQTVTDYFRNEYSISVRDLVPVAEPVQYSRCVAIHLGKGERYGWCFHWDHDGSWELDHATPNFDTAIKTLTSGIERRDTTILGFLGIYID
;
A
#
# COMPACT_ATOMS: atom_id res chain seq x y z
N MET A 1 -2.33 -0.72 12.00
CA MET A 1 -1.35 0.27 12.51
C MET A 1 -0.87 -0.15 13.89
N TYR A 2 0.40 0.09 14.21
CA TYR A 2 1.05 -0.29 15.47
C TYR A 2 1.85 0.91 15.96
N LEU A 3 1.63 1.40 17.17
CA LEU A 3 2.34 2.56 17.72
C LEU A 3 3.25 2.10 18.87
N ALA A 4 4.55 2.08 18.62
CA ALA A 4 5.54 1.51 19.54
C ALA A 4 6.39 2.59 20.21
N LYS A 5 6.54 2.49 21.53
CA LYS A 5 7.54 3.23 22.31
C LYS A 5 8.53 2.24 22.90
N PHE A 6 9.79 2.66 22.92
CA PHE A 6 10.91 1.82 23.33
C PHE A 6 11.60 2.44 24.54
N PHE A 7 11.91 1.63 25.53
CA PHE A 7 12.38 2.08 26.83
C PHE A 7 13.65 1.33 27.22
N HIS A 8 14.66 2.06 27.68
CA HIS A 8 15.93 1.51 28.18
C HIS A 8 16.14 1.92 29.64
N ARG A 9 16.77 1.07 30.45
CA ARG A 9 17.10 1.38 31.84
C ARG A 9 18.55 1.01 32.17
N SER A 10 19.36 2.02 32.46
CA SER A 10 20.75 1.86 32.91
C SER A 10 20.86 1.79 34.45
N PRO A 11 21.85 1.07 35.02
CA PRO A 11 22.72 0.10 34.35
C PRO A 11 21.98 -1.22 34.07
N GLY A 12 22.25 -1.85 32.92
CA GLY A 12 21.71 -3.15 32.56
C GLY A 12 20.98 -3.15 31.22
N ASP A 13 20.52 -4.34 30.83
CA ASP A 13 19.90 -4.60 29.53
C ASP A 13 18.41 -4.96 29.67
N ASP A 14 17.67 -4.23 30.51
CA ASP A 14 16.21 -4.36 30.62
C ASP A 14 15.54 -3.37 29.67
N ASP A 15 15.48 -3.78 28.40
CA ASP A 15 14.82 -3.04 27.34
C ASP A 15 13.37 -3.47 27.20
N ARG A 16 12.48 -2.51 26.99
CA ARG A 16 11.03 -2.75 26.92
C ARG A 16 10.41 -2.07 25.72
N GLU A 17 9.51 -2.80 25.07
CA GLU A 17 8.59 -2.26 24.07
C GLU A 17 7.22 -2.07 24.72
N LEU A 18 6.61 -0.90 24.53
CA LEU A 18 5.21 -0.65 24.83
C LEU A 18 4.47 -0.34 23.52
N LEU A 19 3.53 -1.19 23.18
CA LEU A 19 2.80 -1.18 21.92
C LEU A 19 1.33 -0.81 22.14
N LEU A 20 0.85 0.16 21.37
CA LEU A 20 -0.57 0.46 21.23
C LEU A 20 -1.04 -0.03 19.86
N MET A 21 -2.10 -0.83 19.85
CA MET A 21 -2.75 -1.40 18.67
C MET A 21 -4.15 -0.79 18.54
N PRO A 22 -4.32 0.27 17.74
CA PRO A 22 -5.64 0.82 17.44
C PRO A 22 -6.49 -0.19 16.64
N GLY A 23 -7.82 -0.15 16.82
CA GLY A 23 -8.76 -1.04 16.15
C GLY A 23 -10.15 -0.96 16.79
N GLY A 24 -11.08 -1.84 16.37
CA GLY A 24 -12.41 -1.94 16.98
C GLY A 24 -12.34 -2.22 18.48
N ASP A 25 -11.47 -3.15 18.88
CA ASP A 25 -11.07 -3.41 20.26
C ASP A 25 -9.58 -3.09 20.43
N PRO A 26 -9.22 -1.86 20.85
CA PRO A 26 -7.82 -1.48 20.98
C PRO A 26 -7.08 -2.30 22.05
N VAL A 27 -5.83 -2.62 21.76
CA VAL A 27 -4.99 -3.45 22.65
C VAL A 27 -3.71 -2.72 23.02
N ILE A 28 -3.30 -2.83 24.27
CA ILE A 28 -1.95 -2.46 24.71
C ILE A 28 -1.17 -3.73 25.02
N ALA A 29 0.05 -3.83 24.50
CA ALA A 29 0.98 -4.90 24.83
C ALA A 29 2.32 -4.32 25.32
N GLY A 30 2.90 -4.93 26.34
CA GLY A 30 4.22 -4.62 26.86
C GLY A 30 5.13 -5.83 26.76
N LYS A 31 6.26 -5.70 26.08
CA LYS A 31 7.19 -6.80 25.81
C LYS A 31 8.57 -6.51 26.34
N TYR A 32 9.24 -7.55 26.81
CA TYR A 32 10.68 -7.51 27.05
C TYR A 32 11.41 -7.64 25.71
N MET A 33 12.47 -6.85 25.52
CA MET A 33 13.30 -6.89 24.33
C MET A 33 14.59 -7.65 24.62
N ASP A 34 14.49 -8.97 24.61
CA ASP A 34 15.57 -9.89 24.94
C ASP A 34 15.87 -10.91 23.82
N GLU A 35 15.50 -10.59 22.57
CA GLU A 35 15.74 -11.47 21.43
C GLU A 35 17.26 -11.69 21.23
N GLY A 36 17.71 -12.92 21.48
CA GLY A 36 19.14 -13.30 21.55
C GLY A 36 19.57 -13.87 22.91
N ARG A 37 18.77 -13.72 23.96
CA ARG A 37 18.97 -14.35 25.28
C ARG A 37 18.01 -15.52 25.43
N GLN A 38 18.48 -16.66 25.96
CA GLN A 38 17.78 -17.95 25.97
C GLN A 38 16.45 -18.01 26.75
N THR A 39 15.85 -16.90 27.16
CA THR A 39 14.61 -16.87 27.95
C THR A 39 13.48 -16.23 27.16
N LYS A 40 12.54 -17.03 26.64
CA LYS A 40 11.24 -16.53 26.14
C LYS A 40 10.41 -16.02 27.32
N ARG A 41 10.56 -14.75 27.71
CA ARG A 41 9.69 -14.13 28.71
C ARG A 41 8.31 -13.87 28.11
N LYS A 42 7.25 -14.08 28.89
CA LYS A 42 5.90 -13.65 28.50
C LYS A 42 5.83 -12.12 28.51
N ASP A 43 4.97 -11.57 27.65
CA ASP A 43 4.58 -10.16 27.68
C ASP A 43 4.25 -9.74 29.13
N PHE A 44 4.82 -8.62 29.59
CA PHE A 44 4.55 -8.09 30.94
C PHE A 44 3.21 -7.38 31.03
N LEU A 45 2.61 -7.07 29.87
CA LEU A 45 1.30 -6.43 29.77
C LEU A 45 0.62 -6.91 28.50
N ARG A 46 -0.63 -7.33 28.62
CA ARG A 46 -1.55 -7.45 27.48
C ARG A 46 -2.95 -7.10 27.98
N LYS A 47 -3.54 -6.04 27.44
CA LYS A 47 -4.84 -5.56 27.88
C LYS A 47 -5.65 -5.03 26.72
N GLU A 48 -6.87 -5.52 26.60
CA GLU A 48 -7.86 -5.09 25.63
C GLU A 48 -8.77 -4.03 26.27
N PHE A 49 -9.27 -3.13 25.44
CA PHE A 49 -10.10 -2.01 25.85
C PHE A 49 -11.31 -1.91 24.93
N SER A 50 -12.45 -1.54 25.49
CA SER A 50 -13.68 -1.29 24.72
C SER A 50 -13.70 0.05 23.98
N SER A 51 -12.66 0.87 24.11
CA SER A 51 -12.58 2.15 23.42
C SER A 51 -11.15 2.66 23.28
N MET A 52 -10.92 3.41 22.19
CA MET A 52 -9.63 4.05 21.90
C MET A 52 -9.25 5.10 22.95
N LYS A 53 -10.23 5.85 23.48
CA LYS A 53 -10.01 6.81 24.57
C LYS A 53 -9.49 6.13 25.84
N GLY A 54 -10.08 4.99 26.21
CA GLY A 54 -9.64 4.20 27.37
C GLY A 54 -8.22 3.63 27.18
N ALA A 55 -7.95 3.09 26.00
CA ALA A 55 -6.63 2.58 25.64
C ALA A 55 -5.56 3.69 25.63
N ALA A 56 -5.82 4.84 24.99
CA ALA A 56 -4.90 5.97 24.95
C ALA A 56 -4.52 6.48 26.37
N ALA A 57 -5.50 6.61 27.26
CA ALA A 57 -5.26 7.02 28.64
C ALA A 57 -4.46 5.98 29.44
N ALA A 58 -4.75 4.68 29.25
CA ALA A 58 -3.97 3.62 29.88
C ALA A 58 -2.54 3.53 29.32
N TYR A 59 -2.35 3.72 28.01
CA TYR A 59 -1.05 3.74 27.37
C TYR A 59 -0.18 4.85 27.95
N ARG A 60 -0.70 6.08 28.03
CA ARG A 60 0.02 7.22 28.66
C ARG A 60 0.37 6.96 30.13
N ARG A 61 -0.51 6.30 30.90
CA ARG A 61 -0.19 5.88 32.28
C ARG A 61 0.96 4.88 32.34
N HIS A 62 0.94 3.86 31.50
CA HIS A 62 2.03 2.87 31.46
C HIS A 62 3.36 3.47 31.01
N VAL A 63 3.35 4.43 30.07
CA VAL A 63 4.53 5.23 29.75
C VAL A 63 5.05 5.96 30.99
N ALA A 64 4.17 6.65 31.72
CA ALA A 64 4.54 7.38 32.94
C ALA A 64 5.06 6.45 34.05
N GLU A 65 4.48 5.25 34.22
CA GLU A 65 4.93 4.22 35.16
C GLU A 65 6.34 3.73 34.82
N LEU A 66 6.64 3.49 33.53
CA LEU A 66 7.98 3.11 33.08
C LEU A 66 8.97 4.26 33.34
N VAL A 67 8.62 5.50 33.01
CA VAL A 67 9.49 6.65 33.29
C VAL A 67 9.74 6.81 34.80
N ALA A 68 8.71 6.68 35.63
CA ALA A 68 8.83 6.74 37.09
C ALA A 68 9.68 5.59 37.66
N ALA A 69 9.70 4.44 36.99
CA ALA A 69 10.56 3.30 37.34
C ALA A 69 12.02 3.46 36.86
N GLY A 70 12.38 4.61 36.26
CA GLY A 70 13.74 4.93 35.82
C GLY A 70 14.07 4.50 34.39
N TYR A 71 13.07 4.17 33.57
CA TYR A 71 13.30 3.91 32.15
C TYR A 71 13.33 5.22 31.36
N VAL A 72 14.18 5.28 30.34
CA VAL A 72 14.30 6.37 29.38
C VAL A 72 13.65 5.93 28.07
N GLU A 73 12.67 6.71 27.59
CA GLU A 73 12.11 6.52 26.25
C GLU A 73 13.17 6.86 25.19
N THR A 74 13.35 5.99 24.20
CA THR A 74 14.42 6.06 23.20
C THR A 74 13.92 6.50 21.82
N THR A 75 14.82 6.94 20.95
CA THR A 75 14.50 7.43 19.58
C THR A 75 13.97 6.35 18.62
N HIS A 76 13.96 5.08 19.02
CA HIS A 76 13.48 3.99 18.19
C HIS A 76 11.97 4.08 17.95
N THR A 77 11.54 3.68 16.76
CA THR A 77 10.12 3.78 16.35
C THR A 77 9.62 2.55 15.59
N LYS A 78 10.47 1.62 15.17
CA LYS A 78 10.04 0.47 14.35
C LYS A 78 9.52 -0.66 15.24
N TYR A 79 8.21 -0.94 15.24
CA TYR A 79 7.59 -1.98 16.09
C TYR A 79 8.12 -3.42 15.83
N THR A 80 8.80 -3.64 14.70
CA THR A 80 9.48 -4.90 14.40
C THR A 80 10.91 -4.98 14.93
N LEU A 81 11.40 -3.93 15.61
CA LEU A 81 12.66 -3.93 16.33
C LEU A 81 12.60 -4.88 17.52
N ARG A 82 13.69 -5.60 17.76
CA ARG A 82 13.78 -6.64 18.79
C ARG A 82 14.99 -6.49 19.72
N ASN A 83 15.87 -5.55 19.41
CA ASN A 83 17.01 -5.14 20.22
C ASN A 83 17.26 -3.63 19.99
N LEU A 84 17.56 -2.87 21.04
CA LEU A 84 17.81 -1.42 20.97
C LEU A 84 19.26 -1.05 20.64
N LEU A 85 20.14 -2.04 20.45
CA LEU A 85 21.59 -1.88 20.31
C LEU A 85 22.23 -1.33 21.60
N PRO A 86 23.56 -1.42 21.77
CA PRO A 86 24.23 -0.74 22.88
C PRO A 86 24.01 0.78 22.81
N ASP A 87 23.76 1.40 23.98
CA ASP A 87 23.64 2.86 24.19
C ASP A 87 22.51 3.58 23.41
N PRO A 88 21.24 3.17 23.59
CA PRO A 88 20.13 3.80 22.91
C PRO A 88 19.95 5.27 23.31
N GLN A 89 19.73 6.13 22.31
CA GLN A 89 19.63 7.56 22.54
C GLN A 89 18.26 7.96 23.12
N PRO A 90 18.21 8.87 24.11
CA PRO A 90 16.95 9.40 24.63
C PRO A 90 16.13 10.10 23.53
N LYS A 91 14.82 9.88 23.53
CA LYS A 91 13.90 10.55 22.62
C LYS A 91 13.82 12.06 22.93
N PRO A 92 14.04 12.96 21.95
CA PRO A 92 13.82 14.39 22.12
C PRO A 92 12.37 14.74 22.46
N GLU A 93 12.16 15.83 23.20
CA GLU A 93 10.82 16.25 23.65
C GLU A 93 9.85 16.53 22.50
N TRP A 94 10.33 17.09 21.37
CA TRP A 94 9.47 17.33 20.21
C TRP A 94 8.94 16.04 19.57
N GLN A 95 9.72 14.94 19.60
CA GLN A 95 9.27 13.62 19.13
C GLN A 95 8.24 13.02 20.09
N LYS A 96 8.45 13.15 21.41
CA LYS A 96 7.46 12.74 22.41
C LYS A 96 6.14 13.49 22.24
N GLY A 97 6.21 14.80 22.00
CA GLY A 97 5.05 15.63 21.74
C GLY A 97 4.31 15.24 20.46
N LEU A 98 5.04 14.87 19.40
CA LEU A 98 4.46 14.38 18.15
C LEU A 98 3.79 13.00 18.32
N ASP A 99 4.37 12.10 19.12
CA ASP A 99 3.72 10.84 19.50
C ASP A 99 2.41 11.12 20.25
N ASP A 100 2.43 12.07 21.19
CA ASP A 100 1.24 12.45 21.96
C ASP A 100 0.14 13.08 21.11
N LEU A 101 0.52 13.87 20.09
CA LEU A 101 -0.39 14.41 19.09
C LEU A 101 -1.03 13.28 18.27
N MET A 102 -0.24 12.31 17.81
CA MET A 102 -0.74 11.14 17.08
C MET A 102 -1.71 10.31 17.93
N ILE A 103 -1.40 10.08 19.23
CA ILE A 103 -2.33 9.41 20.15
C ILE A 103 -3.61 10.25 20.33
N ALA A 104 -3.48 11.58 20.40
CA ALA A 104 -4.64 12.47 20.52
C ALA A 104 -5.54 12.41 19.28
N ALA A 105 -4.97 12.36 18.08
CA ALA A 105 -5.74 12.25 16.84
C ALA A 105 -6.64 11.00 16.78
N LEU A 106 -6.30 9.93 17.51
CA LEU A 106 -7.10 8.70 17.54
C LEU A 106 -8.39 8.79 18.38
N SER A 107 -8.51 9.71 19.32
CA SER A 107 -9.65 9.69 20.27
C SER A 107 -9.91 10.97 21.06
N ALA A 108 -9.01 11.94 21.03
CA ALA A 108 -9.15 13.18 21.78
C ALA A 108 -10.08 14.16 21.02
N PRO A 109 -10.84 15.01 21.72
CA PRO A 109 -11.60 16.08 21.08
C PRO A 109 -10.70 17.02 20.27
N VAL A 110 -11.24 17.61 19.19
CA VAL A 110 -10.54 18.57 18.31
C VAL A 110 -9.79 19.65 19.11
N LYS A 111 -10.42 20.22 20.14
CA LYS A 111 -9.79 21.23 21.02
C LYS A 111 -8.52 20.73 21.73
N GLU A 112 -8.44 19.46 22.11
CA GLU A 112 -7.23 18.89 22.70
C GLU A 112 -6.15 18.66 21.65
N GLN A 113 -6.53 18.20 20.45
CA GLN A 113 -5.61 18.06 19.32
C GLN A 113 -4.99 19.43 18.95
N HIS A 114 -5.81 20.48 18.85
CA HIS A 114 -5.35 21.86 18.61
C HIS A 114 -4.29 22.32 19.62
N LYS A 115 -4.52 22.08 20.92
CA LYS A 115 -3.52 22.42 21.96
C LYS A 115 -2.19 21.72 21.75
N ARG A 116 -2.21 20.47 21.26
CA ARG A 116 -0.99 19.70 20.96
C ARG A 116 -0.28 20.23 19.71
N LEU A 117 -1.03 20.61 18.68
CA LEU A 117 -0.49 21.27 17.49
C LEU A 117 0.23 22.57 17.85
N VAL A 118 -0.44 23.48 18.56
CA VAL A 118 0.13 24.77 19.00
C VAL A 118 1.41 24.59 19.84
N ALA A 119 1.45 23.57 20.70
CA ALA A 119 2.64 23.28 21.50
C ALA A 119 3.87 22.85 20.66
N LEU A 120 3.66 22.39 19.42
CA LEU A 120 4.70 21.87 18.54
C LEU A 120 5.10 22.85 17.41
N GLU A 121 4.32 23.91 17.17
CA GLU A 121 4.53 24.87 16.06
C GLU A 121 5.93 25.48 16.01
N ASN A 122 6.54 25.73 17.18
CA ASN A 122 7.87 26.33 17.29
C ASN A 122 8.99 25.31 17.54
N THR A 123 8.74 24.03 17.22
CA THR A 123 9.69 22.93 17.39
C THR A 123 10.06 22.32 16.04
N PRO A 124 11.11 21.50 15.95
CA PRO A 124 11.43 20.78 14.71
C PRO A 124 10.27 19.93 14.16
N ALA A 125 9.32 19.50 15.01
CA ALA A 125 8.16 18.72 14.61
C ALA A 125 7.33 19.42 13.52
N ALA A 126 7.25 20.76 13.53
CA ALA A 126 6.43 21.53 12.59
C ALA A 126 6.82 21.32 11.10
N HIS A 127 8.02 20.80 10.85
CA HIS A 127 8.55 20.51 9.51
C HIS A 127 8.58 19.01 9.18
N GLU A 128 8.02 18.16 10.04
CA GLU A 128 7.92 16.72 9.78
C GLU A 128 6.65 16.40 8.98
N PRO A 129 6.70 15.48 7.99
CA PRO A 129 5.51 15.07 7.23
C PRO A 129 4.37 14.56 8.13
N LEU A 130 4.68 13.83 9.21
CA LEU A 130 3.70 13.34 10.18
C LEU A 130 2.94 14.48 10.87
N TYR A 131 3.65 15.55 11.28
CA TYR A 131 3.01 16.72 11.88
C TYR A 131 2.10 17.43 10.87
N LEU A 132 2.59 17.66 9.66
CA LEU A 132 1.83 18.38 8.61
C LEU A 132 0.55 17.62 8.23
N TRP A 133 0.63 16.29 8.14
CA TRP A 133 -0.54 15.44 7.95
C TRP A 133 -1.53 15.54 9.13
N LEU A 134 -1.05 15.46 10.37
CA LEU A 134 -1.92 15.60 11.57
C LEU A 134 -2.57 16.98 11.66
N ALA A 135 -1.86 18.04 11.26
CA ALA A 135 -2.37 19.39 11.18
C ALA A 135 -3.47 19.52 10.09
N ALA A 136 -3.24 18.94 8.92
CA ALA A 136 -4.23 18.92 7.84
C ALA A 136 -5.50 18.14 8.24
N HIS A 137 -5.32 16.95 8.83
CA HIS A 137 -6.43 16.14 9.32
C HIS A 137 -7.23 16.87 10.42
N HIS A 138 -6.56 17.58 11.33
CA HIS A 138 -7.21 18.43 12.31
C HIS A 138 -8.01 19.55 11.64
N ALA A 139 -7.42 20.31 10.71
CA ALA A 139 -8.09 21.41 10.03
C ALA A 139 -9.38 20.94 9.34
N TYR A 140 -9.32 19.79 8.66
CA TYR A 140 -10.51 19.14 8.10
C TYR A 140 -11.55 18.77 9.17
N ALA A 141 -11.14 18.07 10.23
CA ALA A 141 -12.05 17.65 11.30
C ALA A 141 -12.65 18.80 12.12
N ALA A 142 -11.98 19.95 12.13
CA ALA A 142 -12.43 21.18 12.76
C ALA A 142 -13.38 22.00 11.86
N ASP A 143 -13.65 21.53 10.64
CA ASP A 143 -14.40 22.26 9.60
C ASP A 143 -13.80 23.66 9.34
N GLU A 144 -12.46 23.74 9.34
CA GLU A 144 -11.75 24.93 8.90
C GLU A 144 -11.86 25.09 7.37
N ASP A 145 -11.49 26.28 6.87
CA ASP A 145 -11.49 26.55 5.43
C ASP A 145 -10.64 25.53 4.65
N SER A 146 -11.22 25.00 3.58
CA SER A 146 -10.61 24.03 2.67
C SER A 146 -9.21 24.44 2.19
N THR A 147 -8.96 25.75 2.03
CA THR A 147 -7.64 26.30 1.68
C THR A 147 -6.56 25.94 2.70
N THR A 148 -6.86 25.97 4.00
CA THR A 148 -5.91 25.66 5.07
C THR A 148 -5.57 24.18 5.05
N THR A 149 -6.59 23.32 4.95
CA THR A 149 -6.44 21.87 4.86
C THR A 149 -5.61 21.47 3.65
N LEU A 150 -5.94 22.00 2.46
CA LEU A 150 -5.20 21.77 1.21
C LEU A 150 -3.73 22.16 1.36
N ARG A 151 -3.46 23.39 1.80
CA ARG A 151 -2.09 23.90 1.96
C ARG A 151 -1.25 23.00 2.88
N LEU A 152 -1.80 22.55 4.01
CA LEU A 152 -1.09 21.68 4.96
C LEU A 152 -0.84 20.29 4.36
N ALA A 153 -1.82 19.71 3.69
CA ALA A 153 -1.70 18.39 3.08
C ALA A 153 -0.73 18.38 1.88
N GLU A 154 -0.76 19.41 1.04
CA GLU A 154 0.21 19.61 -0.05
C GLU A 154 1.63 19.79 0.51
N GLN A 155 1.78 20.60 1.57
CA GLN A 155 3.07 20.77 2.23
C GLN A 155 3.58 19.45 2.82
N ALA A 156 2.70 18.60 3.37
CA ALA A 156 3.08 17.27 3.86
C ALA A 156 3.60 16.38 2.71
N ARG A 157 2.86 16.32 1.60
CA ARG A 157 3.23 15.58 0.38
C ARG A 157 4.60 16.02 -0.15
N ASP A 158 4.76 17.33 -0.34
CA ASP A 158 5.96 17.90 -0.95
C ASP A 158 7.18 17.74 -0.03
N THR A 159 6.98 17.86 1.30
CA THR A 159 8.04 17.61 2.28
C THR A 159 8.49 16.16 2.25
N LEU A 160 7.55 15.20 2.21
CA LEU A 160 7.88 13.78 2.13
C LEU A 160 8.65 13.44 0.84
N ALA A 161 8.15 13.93 -0.30
CA ALA A 161 8.80 13.74 -1.60
C ALA A 161 10.22 14.35 -1.63
N SER A 162 10.39 15.55 -1.08
CA SER A 162 11.70 16.23 -0.98
C SER A 162 12.68 15.44 -0.10
N ARG A 163 12.23 14.94 1.06
CA ARG A 163 13.04 14.08 1.95
C ARG A 163 13.48 12.80 1.25
N ARG A 164 12.55 12.12 0.55
CA ARG A 164 12.83 10.92 -0.25
C ARG A 164 13.87 11.18 -1.33
N ALA A 165 13.71 12.24 -2.12
CA ALA A 165 14.64 12.63 -3.17
C ALA A 165 16.04 12.95 -2.61
N GLY A 166 16.09 13.64 -1.47
CA GLY A 166 17.33 13.96 -0.76
C GLY A 166 17.93 12.81 0.06
N LYS A 167 17.29 11.64 0.11
CA LYS A 167 17.63 10.53 1.01
C LYS A 167 17.76 10.96 2.48
N ALA A 168 16.98 11.97 2.87
CA ALA A 168 16.97 12.50 4.22
C ALA A 168 15.94 11.74 5.07
N PRO A 169 16.27 11.38 6.32
CA PRO A 169 15.30 10.75 7.22
C PRO A 169 14.18 11.74 7.59
N HIS A 170 13.04 11.18 7.96
CA HIS A 170 11.90 11.89 8.53
C HIS A 170 11.30 11.05 9.66
N TYR A 171 10.55 11.69 10.56
CA TYR A 171 9.92 11.03 11.70
C TYR A 171 8.48 10.59 11.37
N ALA A 172 8.24 9.28 11.38
CA ALA A 172 6.93 8.70 11.06
C ALA A 172 6.32 7.83 12.19
N TRP A 173 6.95 7.77 13.37
CA TRP A 173 6.55 6.98 14.55
C TRP A 173 5.79 5.66 14.26
N SER A 174 6.53 4.60 13.93
CA SER A 174 5.99 3.26 13.64
C SER A 174 5.09 3.15 12.39
N ILE A 175 4.76 4.26 11.72
CA ILE A 175 4.05 4.27 10.44
C ILE A 175 5.08 4.03 9.32
N ALA A 176 4.76 3.13 8.40
CA ALA A 176 5.54 2.95 7.18
C ALA A 176 5.42 4.19 6.30
N GLU A 177 6.48 4.54 5.57
CA GLU A 177 6.47 5.71 4.69
C GLU A 177 5.31 5.66 3.67
N SER A 178 5.00 4.48 3.12
CA SER A 178 3.88 4.25 2.20
C SER A 178 2.52 4.55 2.85
N ASP A 179 2.28 4.06 4.06
CA ASP A 179 1.01 4.32 4.78
C ASP A 179 0.89 5.81 5.12
N LEU A 180 1.98 6.48 5.53
CA LEU A 180 1.96 7.93 5.76
C LEU A 180 1.64 8.71 4.48
N GLU A 181 2.28 8.36 3.36
CA GLU A 181 2.03 9.01 2.06
C GLU A 181 0.58 8.80 1.61
N ALA A 182 0.04 7.58 1.70
CA ALA A 182 -1.33 7.30 1.34
C ALA A 182 -2.33 8.08 2.20
N ARG A 183 -2.08 8.22 3.52
CA ARG A 183 -2.90 9.04 4.44
C ARG A 183 -2.84 10.53 4.12
N ILE A 184 -1.71 11.03 3.61
CA ILE A 184 -1.63 12.42 3.12
C ILE A 184 -2.55 12.60 1.91
N PHE A 185 -2.55 11.64 0.98
CA PHE A 185 -3.42 11.67 -0.19
C PHE A 185 -4.92 11.48 0.13
N GLU A 186 -5.26 10.71 1.17
CA GLU A 186 -6.64 10.65 1.70
C GLU A 186 -7.14 12.03 2.13
N VAL A 187 -6.34 12.76 2.92
CA VAL A 187 -6.71 14.10 3.40
C VAL A 187 -6.77 15.09 2.23
N LEU A 188 -5.84 15.02 1.26
CA LEU A 188 -5.92 15.81 0.02
C LEU A 188 -7.25 15.55 -0.72
N SER A 189 -7.66 14.28 -0.82
CA SER A 189 -8.93 13.92 -1.46
C SER A 189 -10.12 14.60 -0.79
N LEU A 190 -10.21 14.50 0.55
CA LEU A 190 -11.27 15.13 1.34
C LEU A 190 -11.27 16.66 1.19
N ALA A 191 -10.09 17.27 1.22
CA ALA A 191 -9.93 18.73 1.11
C ALA A 191 -10.31 19.25 -0.28
N HIS A 192 -9.93 18.56 -1.36
CA HIS A 192 -10.36 18.90 -2.72
C HIS A 192 -11.87 18.75 -2.89
N LEU A 193 -12.47 17.71 -2.29
CA LEU A 193 -13.91 17.51 -2.34
C LEU A 193 -14.66 18.64 -1.63
N GLN A 194 -14.20 19.05 -0.45
CA GLN A 194 -14.75 20.20 0.30
C GLN A 194 -14.58 21.51 -0.48
N ALA A 195 -13.49 21.67 -1.24
CA ALA A 195 -13.25 22.81 -2.13
C ALA A 195 -14.08 22.76 -3.44
N GLY A 196 -14.89 21.72 -3.65
CA GLY A 196 -15.72 21.57 -4.86
C GLY A 196 -14.97 21.07 -6.10
N ASP A 197 -13.82 20.42 -5.93
CA ASP A 197 -13.02 19.81 -7.00
C ASP A 197 -13.03 18.27 -6.90
N PRO A 198 -14.12 17.60 -7.34
CA PRO A 198 -14.22 16.14 -7.27
C PRO A 198 -13.22 15.43 -8.19
N ALA A 199 -12.68 16.09 -9.22
CA ALA A 199 -11.70 15.50 -10.13
C ALA A 199 -10.34 15.34 -9.44
N GLN A 200 -9.87 16.39 -8.76
CA GLN A 200 -8.66 16.28 -7.93
C GLN A 200 -8.87 15.38 -6.71
N ALA A 201 -10.07 15.41 -6.12
CA ALA A 201 -10.41 14.50 -5.04
C ALA A 201 -10.28 13.03 -5.46
N LEU A 202 -10.83 12.68 -6.64
CA LEU A 202 -10.74 11.34 -7.20
C LEU A 202 -9.29 10.97 -7.55
N ALA A 203 -8.53 11.88 -8.16
CA ALA A 203 -7.13 11.63 -8.48
C ALA A 203 -6.28 11.37 -7.21
N ALA A 204 -6.51 12.13 -6.14
CA ALA A 204 -5.80 11.95 -4.88
C ALA A 204 -6.12 10.61 -4.20
N ILE A 205 -7.40 10.21 -4.12
CA ILE A 205 -7.74 8.92 -3.50
C ILE A 205 -7.30 7.73 -4.36
N GLU A 206 -7.32 7.86 -5.69
CA GLU A 206 -6.74 6.84 -6.58
C GLU A 206 -5.23 6.70 -6.34
N GLN A 207 -4.51 7.81 -6.17
CA GLN A 207 -3.10 7.78 -5.80
C GLN A 207 -2.86 7.11 -4.43
N ALA A 208 -3.71 7.38 -3.43
CA ALA A 208 -3.63 6.73 -2.12
C ALA A 208 -3.80 5.21 -2.24
N CYS A 209 -4.81 4.75 -2.99
CA CYS A 209 -5.05 3.33 -3.26
C CYS A 209 -3.88 2.66 -4.00
N GLU A 210 -3.18 3.37 -4.88
CA GLU A 210 -2.01 2.85 -5.59
C GLU A 210 -0.78 2.70 -4.66
N ILE A 211 -0.63 3.60 -3.68
CA ILE A 211 0.50 3.60 -2.72
C ILE A 211 0.31 2.53 -1.65
N GLU A 212 -0.85 2.53 -0.98
CA GLU A 212 -1.17 1.62 0.11
C GLU A 212 -2.68 1.28 0.02
N PRO A 213 -3.08 0.14 -0.55
CA PRO A 213 -4.49 -0.22 -0.66
C PRO A 213 -5.14 -0.45 0.72
N SER A 214 -6.37 0.02 0.91
CA SER A 214 -7.20 -0.32 2.08
C SER A 214 -8.69 -0.28 1.71
N GLN A 215 -9.54 -0.96 2.51
CA GLN A 215 -10.98 -0.94 2.27
C GLN A 215 -11.59 0.46 2.42
N ASP A 216 -11.14 1.22 3.42
CA ASP A 216 -11.60 2.60 3.66
C ASP A 216 -11.30 3.50 2.45
N ARG A 217 -10.10 3.40 1.87
CA ARG A 217 -9.73 4.17 0.67
C ARG A 217 -10.55 3.75 -0.55
N GLY A 218 -10.78 2.44 -0.70
CA GLY A 218 -11.64 1.88 -1.75
C GLY A 218 -13.08 2.37 -1.65
N GLY A 219 -13.64 2.37 -0.43
CA GLY A 219 -14.96 2.93 -0.12
C GLY A 219 -15.07 4.42 -0.45
N GLN A 220 -14.11 5.23 0.01
CA GLN A 220 -14.07 6.67 -0.31
C GLN A 220 -14.02 6.92 -1.82
N ARG A 221 -13.15 6.19 -2.55
CA ARG A 221 -13.08 6.26 -4.01
C ARG A 221 -14.42 5.90 -4.66
N ALA A 222 -15.05 4.81 -4.23
CA ALA A 222 -16.32 4.35 -4.76
C ALA A 222 -17.45 5.38 -4.54
N THR A 223 -17.47 6.03 -3.37
CA THR A 223 -18.42 7.10 -3.05
C THR A 223 -18.23 8.30 -3.98
N ILE A 224 -16.99 8.79 -4.12
CA ILE A 224 -16.69 9.92 -5.02
C ILE A 224 -17.12 9.61 -6.47
N ILE A 225 -16.82 8.39 -6.95
CA ILE A 225 -17.23 7.94 -8.29
C ILE A 225 -18.76 7.95 -8.41
N CYS A 226 -19.47 7.35 -7.47
CA CYS A 226 -20.92 7.25 -7.56
C CYS A 226 -21.63 8.60 -7.51
N ASP A 227 -21.07 9.57 -6.77
CA ASP A 227 -21.70 10.87 -6.55
C ASP A 227 -21.35 11.90 -7.62
N HIS A 228 -20.16 11.82 -8.22
CA HIS A 228 -19.64 12.84 -9.13
C HIS A 228 -19.29 12.34 -10.54
N PHE A 229 -19.15 11.03 -10.75
CA PHE A 229 -18.70 10.43 -12.01
C PHE A 229 -19.61 9.25 -12.44
N PRO A 230 -20.90 9.51 -12.74
CA PRO A 230 -21.88 8.46 -13.04
C PRO A 230 -21.47 7.56 -14.22
N GLU A 231 -20.69 8.07 -15.17
CA GLU A 231 -20.13 7.30 -16.29
C GLU A 231 -19.12 6.24 -15.84
N ARG A 232 -18.52 6.40 -14.65
CA ARG A 232 -17.58 5.46 -14.02
C ARG A 232 -18.23 4.62 -12.93
N GLN A 233 -19.53 4.79 -12.67
CA GLN A 233 -20.24 4.14 -11.55
C GLN A 233 -20.09 2.62 -11.52
N GLU A 234 -20.05 1.96 -12.69
CA GLU A 234 -19.84 0.52 -12.71
C GLU A 234 -18.49 0.11 -12.10
N GLU A 235 -17.43 0.92 -12.19
CA GLU A 235 -16.15 0.63 -11.51
C GLU A 235 -16.34 0.49 -9.99
N ALA A 236 -17.04 1.45 -9.36
CA ALA A 236 -17.35 1.41 -7.94
C ALA A 236 -18.20 0.18 -7.55
N PHE A 237 -19.11 -0.24 -8.43
CA PHE A 237 -19.92 -1.43 -8.22
C PHE A 237 -19.14 -2.74 -8.36
N ASP A 238 -18.12 -2.80 -9.21
CA ASP A 238 -17.24 -3.96 -9.26
C ASP A 238 -16.35 -4.06 -8.01
N ASP A 239 -15.87 -2.93 -7.48
CA ASP A 239 -15.14 -2.90 -6.22
C ASP A 239 -16.02 -3.38 -5.06
N ALA A 240 -17.24 -2.83 -4.94
CA ALA A 240 -18.21 -3.26 -3.93
C ALA A 240 -18.58 -4.74 -4.09
N PHE A 241 -18.77 -5.23 -5.31
CA PHE A 241 -19.04 -6.66 -5.55
C PHE A 241 -17.91 -7.56 -5.03
N LYS A 242 -16.66 -7.11 -5.15
CA LYS A 242 -15.49 -7.90 -4.77
C LYS A 242 -15.16 -7.80 -3.29
N TYR A 243 -15.41 -6.66 -2.66
CA TYR A 243 -14.86 -6.36 -1.34
C TYR A 243 -15.88 -6.00 -0.26
N ALA A 244 -17.18 -5.87 -0.59
CA ALA A 244 -18.17 -5.47 0.42
C ALA A 244 -18.27 -6.43 1.62
N GLU A 245 -17.89 -7.70 1.48
CA GLU A 245 -17.83 -8.63 2.62
C GLU A 245 -16.82 -8.22 3.71
N PHE A 246 -15.84 -7.39 3.37
CA PHE A 246 -14.83 -6.86 4.29
C PHE A 246 -15.19 -5.48 4.87
N GLY A 247 -16.38 -4.95 4.55
CA GLY A 247 -16.88 -3.64 4.99
C GLY A 247 -16.35 -2.46 4.16
N GLY A 248 -16.89 -1.26 4.42
CA GLY A 248 -16.47 0.00 3.80
C GLY A 248 -17.20 0.35 2.49
N TYR A 249 -18.15 -0.47 2.06
CA TYR A 249 -18.95 -0.27 0.84
C TYR A 249 -20.46 -0.25 1.11
N GLU A 250 -20.88 -0.11 2.37
CA GLU A 250 -22.28 -0.15 2.81
C GLU A 250 -23.13 0.86 2.02
N ASP A 251 -22.65 2.11 1.93
CA ASP A 251 -23.31 3.19 1.18
C ASP A 251 -23.36 2.97 -0.34
N ILE A 252 -22.55 2.03 -0.86
CA ILE A 252 -22.54 1.68 -2.29
C ILE A 252 -23.52 0.53 -2.54
N VAL A 253 -23.50 -0.49 -1.69
CA VAL A 253 -24.38 -1.67 -1.85
C VAL A 253 -25.85 -1.35 -1.60
N ASP A 254 -26.14 -0.34 -0.76
CA ASP A 254 -27.50 0.11 -0.46
C ASP A 254 -28.12 0.94 -1.60
N ARG A 255 -27.35 1.31 -2.63
CA ARG A 255 -27.87 2.09 -3.76
C ARG A 255 -28.78 1.23 -4.65
N PRO A 256 -29.96 1.72 -5.07
CA PRO A 256 -30.84 0.99 -6.00
C PRO A 256 -30.13 0.57 -7.31
N ALA A 257 -29.26 1.42 -7.84
CA ALA A 257 -28.48 1.14 -9.04
C ALA A 257 -27.51 -0.05 -8.88
N TYR A 258 -27.04 -0.34 -7.66
CA TYR A 258 -26.21 -1.51 -7.38
C TYR A 258 -27.04 -2.81 -7.50
N ALA A 259 -28.27 -2.82 -7.00
CA ALA A 259 -29.16 -3.99 -7.15
C ALA A 259 -29.47 -4.29 -8.63
N GLU A 260 -29.68 -3.25 -9.44
CA GLU A 260 -29.84 -3.40 -10.89
C GLU A 260 -28.57 -3.96 -11.54
N TYR A 261 -27.40 -3.45 -11.15
CA TYR A 261 -26.11 -3.94 -11.61
C TYR A 261 -25.91 -5.44 -11.29
N LEU A 262 -26.20 -5.87 -10.06
CA LEU A 262 -26.16 -7.30 -9.68
C LEU A 262 -27.10 -8.15 -10.53
N ALA A 263 -28.32 -7.66 -10.77
CA ALA A 263 -29.30 -8.37 -11.58
C ALA A 263 -28.87 -8.48 -13.05
N ARG A 264 -28.18 -7.47 -13.61
CA ARG A 264 -27.56 -7.56 -14.95
C ARG A 264 -26.41 -8.55 -14.97
N ARG A 265 -25.56 -8.54 -13.94
CA ARG A 265 -24.40 -9.45 -13.82
C ARG A 265 -24.83 -10.91 -13.77
N LYS A 266 -25.85 -11.25 -12.96
CA LYS A 266 -26.45 -12.59 -12.90
C LYS A 266 -27.08 -13.04 -14.23
N ARG A 267 -27.62 -12.09 -15.02
CA ARG A 267 -28.22 -12.37 -16.33
C ARG A 267 -27.19 -12.51 -17.46
N LYS A 268 -25.91 -12.14 -17.26
CA LYS A 268 -24.89 -12.34 -18.30
C LYS A 268 -24.74 -13.82 -18.60
N SER A 269 -24.81 -14.18 -19.88
CA SER A 269 -24.61 -15.56 -20.30
C SER A 269 -23.20 -16.03 -19.93
N LYS A 270 -23.07 -17.31 -19.62
CA LYS A 270 -21.76 -17.96 -19.45
C LYS A 270 -20.87 -17.81 -20.69
N SER A 271 -21.45 -17.51 -21.86
CA SER A 271 -20.77 -17.27 -23.16
C SER A 271 -20.33 -15.82 -23.42
N GLY A 272 -20.60 -14.87 -22.52
CA GLY A 272 -20.14 -13.50 -22.69
C GLY A 272 -18.61 -13.40 -22.62
N LYS A 273 -18.04 -12.37 -23.26
CA LYS A 273 -16.60 -12.08 -23.26
C LYS A 273 -15.95 -12.20 -21.87
N GLY A 274 -16.67 -11.79 -20.83
CA GLY A 274 -16.27 -12.02 -19.44
C GLY A 274 -15.12 -11.13 -18.98
N TRP A 275 -14.68 -10.17 -19.79
CA TRP A 275 -13.66 -9.20 -19.43
C TRP A 275 -13.86 -7.85 -20.13
N ARG A 276 -13.31 -6.79 -19.53
CA ARG A 276 -13.19 -5.46 -20.13
C ARG A 276 -11.91 -4.76 -19.68
N TRP A 277 -11.47 -3.78 -20.46
CA TRP A 277 -10.43 -2.87 -20.02
C TRP A 277 -11.03 -1.81 -19.09
N GLY A 278 -10.37 -1.58 -17.95
CA GLY A 278 -10.64 -0.43 -17.08
C GLY A 278 -10.12 0.88 -17.67
N THR A 279 -10.10 1.92 -16.82
CA THR A 279 -9.58 3.24 -17.19
C THR A 279 -8.12 3.13 -17.64
N ARG A 280 -7.80 3.79 -18.75
CA ARG A 280 -6.48 3.75 -19.36
C ARG A 280 -5.72 5.01 -19.01
N LYS A 281 -4.45 4.88 -18.66
CA LYS A 281 -3.51 6.01 -18.46
C LYS A 281 -2.34 5.85 -19.45
N PRO A 282 -2.52 6.19 -20.75
CA PRO A 282 -1.51 5.95 -21.77
C PRO A 282 -0.19 6.66 -21.46
N ALA A 283 0.92 5.97 -21.66
CA ALA A 283 2.25 6.50 -21.38
C ALA A 283 2.70 7.48 -22.46
N THR A 284 3.32 8.57 -22.01
CA THR A 284 4.02 9.53 -22.88
C THR A 284 5.34 8.96 -23.39
N ALA A 285 5.86 9.53 -24.48
CA ALA A 285 7.17 9.14 -25.01
C ALA A 285 8.31 9.33 -23.99
N ALA A 286 8.21 10.35 -23.14
CA ALA A 286 9.20 10.62 -22.10
C ALA A 286 9.16 9.56 -20.99
N GLU A 287 7.98 9.14 -20.54
CA GLU A 287 7.84 8.07 -19.54
C GLU A 287 8.39 6.74 -20.05
N LEU A 288 8.14 6.42 -21.33
CA LEU A 288 8.68 5.21 -21.95
C LEU A 288 10.21 5.26 -22.04
N ALA A 289 10.79 6.38 -22.46
CA ALA A 289 12.24 6.55 -22.54
C ALA A 289 12.90 6.48 -21.15
N ASN A 290 12.28 7.07 -20.12
CA ASN A 290 12.75 6.99 -18.75
C ASN A 290 12.71 5.55 -18.22
N ALA A 291 11.65 4.80 -18.52
CA ALA A 291 11.54 3.39 -18.14
C ALA A 291 12.63 2.54 -18.79
N GLU A 292 12.88 2.72 -20.10
CA GLU A 292 13.96 2.03 -20.82
C GLU A 292 15.34 2.36 -20.25
N SER A 293 15.58 3.63 -19.93
CA SER A 293 16.82 4.07 -19.28
C SER A 293 16.99 3.44 -17.90
N ALA A 294 15.92 3.33 -17.10
CA ALA A 294 15.97 2.75 -15.76
C ALA A 294 16.14 1.22 -15.80
N LEU A 295 15.54 0.56 -16.80
CA LEU A 295 15.70 -0.86 -17.05
C LEU A 295 17.08 -1.20 -17.63
N GLY A 296 17.70 -0.27 -18.37
CA GLY A 296 18.93 -0.51 -19.12
C GLY A 296 18.69 -1.33 -20.40
N ALA A 297 17.46 -1.34 -20.91
CA ALA A 297 17.03 -2.10 -22.08
C ALA A 297 15.89 -1.37 -22.80
N GLU A 298 15.80 -1.53 -24.12
CA GLU A 298 14.63 -1.10 -24.88
C GLU A 298 13.42 -1.98 -24.53
N LEU A 299 12.21 -1.43 -24.66
CA LEU A 299 10.98 -2.20 -24.53
C LEU A 299 10.65 -2.86 -25.89
N PRO A 300 10.20 -4.12 -25.91
CA PRO A 300 9.71 -4.76 -27.13
C PRO A 300 8.61 -3.92 -27.80
N ALA A 301 8.63 -3.85 -29.13
CA ALA A 301 7.83 -2.89 -29.88
C ALA A 301 6.31 -3.03 -29.64
N ASP A 302 5.81 -4.25 -29.45
CA ASP A 302 4.43 -4.54 -29.13
C ASP A 302 4.05 -4.09 -27.71
N TYR A 303 4.89 -4.36 -26.71
CA TYR A 303 4.67 -3.89 -25.35
C TYR A 303 4.79 -2.37 -25.24
N ARG A 304 5.76 -1.75 -25.91
CA ARG A 304 5.89 -0.29 -26.01
C ARG A 304 4.64 0.34 -26.62
N LYS A 305 4.10 -0.26 -27.69
CA LYS A 305 2.84 0.17 -28.32
C LYS A 305 1.64 0.00 -27.39
N PHE A 306 1.59 -1.09 -26.63
CA PHE A 306 0.55 -1.30 -25.62
C PHE A 306 0.59 -0.18 -24.57
N LEU A 307 1.75 0.11 -24.00
CA LEU A 307 1.90 1.19 -23.00
C LEU A 307 1.52 2.56 -23.56
N GLY A 308 1.86 2.86 -24.81
CA GLY A 308 1.44 4.12 -25.46
C GLY A 308 -0.06 4.24 -25.73
N LYS A 309 -0.82 3.14 -25.70
CA LYS A 309 -2.28 3.12 -25.94
C LYS A 309 -3.11 2.90 -24.67
N PHE A 310 -2.62 2.08 -23.76
CA PHE A 310 -3.30 1.67 -22.54
C PHE A 310 -2.58 2.18 -21.29
N GLY A 311 -1.24 2.11 -21.30
CA GLY A 311 -0.37 2.44 -20.18
C GLY A 311 -0.75 1.69 -18.91
N ALA A 312 -0.77 2.36 -17.77
CA ALA A 312 -1.29 1.76 -16.54
C ALA A 312 -2.82 1.60 -16.68
N CYS A 313 -3.31 0.37 -16.52
CA CYS A 313 -4.73 0.04 -16.58
C CYS A 313 -4.98 -1.34 -15.98
N ASP A 314 -6.25 -1.68 -15.76
CA ASP A 314 -6.66 -3.01 -15.34
C ASP A 314 -7.39 -3.75 -16.47
N LEU A 315 -7.12 -5.04 -16.61
CA LEU A 315 -8.00 -5.97 -17.33
C LEU A 315 -8.94 -6.59 -16.30
N GLN A 316 -10.19 -6.13 -16.31
CA GLN A 316 -11.21 -6.54 -15.35
C GLN A 316 -11.93 -7.79 -15.86
N VAL A 317 -11.86 -8.88 -15.11
CA VAL A 317 -12.50 -10.16 -15.39
C VAL A 317 -13.78 -10.27 -14.58
N ARG A 318 -14.90 -10.40 -15.29
CA ARG A 318 -16.26 -10.29 -14.75
C ARG A 318 -17.09 -11.49 -15.15
N LEU A 319 -17.03 -12.50 -14.31
CA LEU A 319 -17.91 -13.66 -14.39
C LEU A 319 -19.14 -13.44 -13.50
N PRO A 320 -20.24 -14.18 -13.69
CA PRO A 320 -21.47 -13.99 -12.93
C PRO A 320 -21.26 -14.01 -11.40
N GLU A 321 -20.41 -14.92 -10.93
CA GLU A 321 -20.16 -15.16 -9.49
C GLU A 321 -18.75 -14.76 -9.05
N HIS A 322 -17.84 -14.49 -9.98
CA HIS A 322 -16.44 -14.17 -9.68
C HIS A 322 -16.02 -12.86 -10.34
N SER A 323 -15.16 -12.11 -9.65
CA SER A 323 -14.55 -10.90 -10.18
C SER A 323 -13.09 -10.86 -9.78
N ASN A 324 -12.19 -10.65 -10.73
CA ASN A 324 -10.82 -10.29 -10.42
C ASN A 324 -10.24 -9.42 -11.53
N GLU A 325 -9.03 -8.90 -11.32
CA GLU A 325 -8.41 -7.92 -12.19
C GLU A 325 -6.93 -8.25 -12.35
N LEU A 326 -6.44 -8.10 -13.58
CA LEU A 326 -5.03 -8.14 -13.91
C LEU A 326 -4.55 -6.70 -14.12
N ARG A 327 -3.72 -6.19 -13.21
CA ARG A 327 -3.22 -4.82 -13.22
C ARG A 327 -1.97 -4.70 -14.05
N PHE A 328 -1.98 -3.83 -15.06
CA PHE A 328 -0.81 -3.49 -15.86
C PHE A 328 -0.02 -2.36 -15.20
N LEU A 329 1.28 -2.57 -15.06
CA LEU A 329 2.16 -1.64 -14.37
C LEU A 329 2.44 -0.39 -15.19
N ALA A 330 2.51 0.76 -14.51
CA ALA A 330 2.99 2.00 -15.11
C ALA A 330 4.48 1.87 -15.49
N PRO A 331 4.95 2.56 -16.57
CA PRO A 331 6.35 2.52 -16.97
C PRO A 331 7.34 2.84 -15.85
N SER A 332 6.98 3.79 -14.98
CA SER A 332 7.78 4.23 -13.82
C SER A 332 8.01 3.13 -12.78
N ARG A 333 7.22 2.05 -12.78
CA ARG A 333 7.28 0.97 -11.78
C ARG A 333 8.07 -0.25 -12.25
N LEU A 334 8.36 -0.36 -13.54
CA LEU A 334 8.94 -1.58 -14.14
C LEU A 334 10.31 -1.94 -13.55
N ALA A 335 11.21 -0.97 -13.40
CA ALA A 335 12.56 -1.22 -12.87
C ALA A 335 12.53 -1.65 -11.39
N GLU A 336 11.69 -1.01 -10.58
CA GLU A 336 11.49 -1.38 -9.18
C GLU A 336 10.92 -2.80 -9.07
N GLN A 337 9.91 -3.14 -9.88
CA GLN A 337 9.28 -4.46 -9.82
C GLN A 337 10.19 -5.57 -10.35
N ARG A 338 11.03 -5.31 -11.35
CA ARG A 338 12.12 -6.24 -11.74
C ARG A 338 13.02 -6.54 -10.54
N ASP A 339 13.43 -5.50 -9.80
CA ASP A 339 14.32 -5.66 -8.65
C ASP A 339 13.62 -6.34 -7.47
N ASN A 340 12.31 -6.14 -7.29
CA ASN A 340 11.50 -6.84 -6.29
C ASN A 340 11.37 -8.33 -6.64
N LEU A 341 10.99 -8.66 -7.87
CA LEU A 341 10.85 -10.04 -8.33
C LEU A 341 12.17 -10.80 -8.19
N TYR A 342 13.27 -10.24 -8.70
CA TYR A 342 14.59 -10.86 -8.59
C TYR A 342 14.95 -11.14 -7.13
N ARG A 343 14.82 -10.13 -6.25
CA ARG A 343 15.10 -10.30 -4.82
C ARG A 343 14.21 -11.36 -4.16
N TYR A 344 12.95 -11.48 -4.60
CA TYR A 344 12.04 -12.49 -4.09
C TYR A 344 12.50 -13.89 -4.48
N ILE A 345 12.72 -14.13 -5.77
CA ILE A 345 13.14 -15.44 -6.31
C ILE A 345 14.46 -15.89 -5.68
N THR A 346 15.41 -14.98 -5.46
CA THR A 346 16.71 -15.30 -4.87
C THR A 346 16.72 -15.30 -3.35
N ARG A 347 15.61 -14.93 -2.67
CA ARG A 347 15.63 -14.59 -1.24
C ARG A 347 16.11 -15.71 -0.34
N ILE A 348 15.69 -16.94 -0.64
CA ILE A 348 15.93 -18.12 0.19
C ILE A 348 17.26 -18.81 -0.14
N GLU A 349 17.87 -18.46 -1.27
CA GLU A 349 19.13 -19.04 -1.69
C GLU A 349 20.32 -18.31 -1.09
N LYS A 350 21.26 -19.09 -0.57
CA LYS A 350 22.52 -18.56 -0.05
C LYS A 350 23.42 -18.05 -1.16
N ASP A 351 23.35 -18.69 -2.33
CA ASP A 351 24.09 -18.30 -3.53
C ASP A 351 23.10 -17.95 -4.66
N PRO A 352 22.86 -16.64 -4.92
CA PRO A 352 22.02 -16.18 -6.02
C PRO A 352 22.48 -16.66 -7.41
N GLN A 353 23.74 -17.09 -7.57
CA GLN A 353 24.24 -17.62 -8.82
C GLN A 353 23.56 -18.94 -9.19
N THR A 354 23.20 -19.77 -8.21
CA THR A 354 22.45 -21.03 -8.42
C THR A 354 21.13 -20.77 -9.14
N VAL A 355 20.38 -19.77 -8.70
CA VAL A 355 19.13 -19.35 -9.34
C VAL A 355 19.40 -18.85 -10.76
N THR A 356 20.43 -18.03 -10.92
CA THR A 356 20.79 -17.47 -12.23
C THR A 356 21.14 -18.57 -13.24
N ASP A 357 21.89 -19.58 -12.81
CA ASP A 357 22.28 -20.70 -13.66
C ASP A 357 21.11 -21.63 -13.95
N TYR A 358 20.21 -21.85 -12.99
CA TYR A 358 18.98 -22.59 -13.20
C TYR A 358 18.12 -21.97 -14.31
N PHE A 359 17.80 -20.68 -14.22
CA PHE A 359 16.99 -20.00 -15.24
C PHE A 359 17.66 -19.96 -16.61
N ARG A 360 19.00 -19.84 -16.65
CA ARG A 360 19.76 -19.91 -17.90
C ARG A 360 19.66 -21.30 -18.54
N ASN A 361 19.77 -22.36 -17.75
CA ASN A 361 19.78 -23.74 -18.26
C ASN A 361 18.37 -24.21 -18.64
N GLU A 362 17.38 -23.94 -17.79
CA GLU A 362 16.01 -24.44 -17.97
C GLU A 362 15.22 -23.62 -18.99
N TYR A 363 15.33 -22.28 -18.91
CA TYR A 363 14.49 -21.38 -19.70
C TYR A 363 15.27 -20.62 -20.78
N SER A 364 16.60 -20.71 -20.80
CA SER A 364 17.47 -19.91 -21.69
C SER A 364 17.27 -18.41 -21.52
N ILE A 365 17.04 -17.95 -20.28
CA ILE A 365 16.84 -16.54 -19.94
C ILE A 365 17.71 -16.10 -18.76
N SER A 366 17.81 -14.78 -18.57
CA SER A 366 18.36 -14.16 -17.38
C SER A 366 17.23 -13.81 -16.41
N VAL A 367 17.20 -14.43 -15.24
CA VAL A 367 16.21 -14.10 -14.18
C VAL A 367 16.32 -12.64 -13.73
N ARG A 368 17.49 -12.01 -13.86
CA ARG A 368 17.71 -10.60 -13.54
C ARG A 368 16.99 -9.66 -14.52
N ASP A 369 16.72 -10.15 -15.72
CA ASP A 369 16.07 -9.39 -16.80
C ASP A 369 14.59 -9.76 -16.97
N LEU A 370 14.01 -10.51 -16.02
CA LEU A 370 12.57 -10.72 -15.93
C LEU A 370 11.90 -9.51 -15.28
N VAL A 371 11.01 -8.87 -16.02
CA VAL A 371 10.31 -7.66 -15.61
C VAL A 371 8.83 -7.97 -15.49
N PRO A 372 8.22 -7.94 -14.29
CA PRO A 372 6.77 -7.94 -14.16
C PRO A 372 6.16 -6.81 -15.00
N VAL A 373 5.12 -7.13 -15.77
CA VAL A 373 4.37 -6.14 -16.57
C VAL A 373 2.90 -6.09 -16.20
N ALA A 374 2.38 -7.17 -15.59
CA ALA A 374 1.03 -7.20 -15.05
C ALA A 374 0.90 -8.19 -13.89
N GLU A 375 0.01 -7.91 -12.93
CA GLU A 375 -0.15 -8.68 -11.69
C GLU A 375 -1.63 -8.86 -11.36
N PRO A 376 -2.12 -10.09 -11.10
CA PRO A 376 -3.46 -10.27 -10.57
C PRO A 376 -3.57 -9.62 -9.19
N VAL A 377 -4.57 -8.78 -8.99
CA VAL A 377 -4.74 -8.03 -7.74
C VAL A 377 -4.93 -8.99 -6.56
N GLN A 378 -4.14 -8.80 -5.49
CA GLN A 378 -4.10 -9.61 -4.26
C GLN A 378 -3.46 -11.00 -4.38
N TYR A 379 -2.83 -11.32 -5.51
CA TYR A 379 -2.08 -12.57 -5.67
C TYR A 379 -0.60 -12.28 -5.89
N SER A 380 0.27 -13.09 -5.29
CA SER A 380 1.72 -13.00 -5.50
C SER A 380 2.09 -13.70 -6.81
N ARG A 381 1.58 -13.18 -7.93
CA ARG A 381 1.72 -13.73 -9.29
C ARG A 381 1.95 -12.60 -10.26
N CYS A 382 2.63 -12.87 -11.37
CA CYS A 382 2.75 -11.88 -12.43
C CYS A 382 2.84 -12.49 -13.82
N VAL A 383 2.48 -11.67 -14.82
CA VAL A 383 2.96 -11.81 -16.18
C VAL A 383 4.28 -11.05 -16.24
N ALA A 384 5.37 -11.75 -16.56
CA ALA A 384 6.69 -11.16 -16.70
C ALA A 384 7.15 -11.18 -18.16
N ILE A 385 7.86 -10.14 -18.58
CA ILE A 385 8.54 -10.07 -19.88
C ILE A 385 10.04 -10.17 -19.68
N HIS A 386 10.73 -10.94 -20.52
CA HIS A 386 12.19 -11.05 -20.47
C HIS A 386 12.84 -10.02 -21.40
N LEU A 387 13.67 -9.14 -20.83
CA LEU A 387 14.38 -8.08 -21.56
C LEU A 387 15.87 -8.37 -21.78
N GLY A 388 16.35 -9.54 -21.35
CA GLY A 388 17.74 -9.93 -21.53
C GLY A 388 18.06 -10.17 -23.00
N LYS A 389 19.31 -9.87 -23.38
CA LYS A 389 19.80 -10.09 -24.75
C LYS A 389 19.74 -11.57 -25.11
N GLY A 390 19.21 -11.89 -26.29
CA GLY A 390 19.18 -13.26 -26.82
C GLY A 390 17.89 -13.57 -27.58
N GLU A 391 17.71 -14.84 -27.95
CA GLU A 391 16.54 -15.32 -28.72
C GLU A 391 15.21 -15.18 -27.96
N ARG A 392 15.28 -15.12 -26.62
CA ARG A 392 14.13 -14.96 -25.73
C ARG A 392 13.82 -13.51 -25.36
N TYR A 393 14.43 -12.53 -26.03
CA TYR A 393 14.07 -11.12 -25.83
C TYR A 393 12.59 -10.89 -26.20
N GLY A 394 11.84 -10.27 -25.29
CA GLY A 394 10.41 -9.97 -25.43
C GLY A 394 9.47 -11.14 -25.15
N TRP A 395 9.98 -12.32 -24.80
CA TRP A 395 9.13 -13.43 -24.39
C TRP A 395 8.42 -13.14 -23.07
N CYS A 396 7.19 -13.62 -22.95
CA CYS A 396 6.37 -13.48 -21.76
C CYS A 396 6.14 -14.82 -21.08
N PHE A 397 6.04 -14.77 -19.75
CA PHE A 397 5.83 -15.93 -18.88
C PHE A 397 4.82 -15.58 -17.79
N HIS A 398 4.14 -16.60 -17.27
CA HIS A 398 3.44 -16.51 -16.00
C HIS A 398 4.37 -16.99 -14.89
N TRP A 399 4.42 -16.25 -13.81
CA TRP A 399 5.19 -16.58 -12.62
C TRP A 399 4.26 -16.60 -11.40
N ASP A 400 4.46 -17.60 -10.53
CA ASP A 400 3.73 -17.79 -9.27
C ASP A 400 4.71 -17.95 -8.11
N HIS A 401 4.41 -17.32 -6.97
CA HIS A 401 5.21 -17.44 -5.76
C HIS A 401 5.31 -18.87 -5.21
N ASP A 402 4.30 -19.73 -5.44
CA ASP A 402 4.29 -21.12 -4.96
C ASP A 402 5.37 -21.96 -5.66
N GLY A 403 5.60 -21.67 -6.95
CA GLY A 403 6.66 -22.24 -7.77
C GLY A 403 7.67 -21.17 -8.13
N SER A 404 8.36 -20.59 -7.13
CA SER A 404 9.17 -19.36 -7.34
C SER A 404 10.25 -19.46 -8.44
N TRP A 405 10.67 -20.66 -8.84
CA TRP A 405 11.64 -20.88 -9.92
C TRP A 405 10.98 -21.36 -11.22
N GLU A 406 9.68 -21.62 -11.22
CA GLU A 406 8.94 -22.14 -12.35
C GLU A 406 8.39 -20.98 -13.19
N LEU A 407 8.45 -21.13 -14.52
CA LEU A 407 7.85 -20.23 -15.49
C LEU A 407 6.91 -20.99 -16.39
N ASP A 408 5.64 -20.60 -16.34
CA ASP A 408 4.57 -21.22 -17.12
C ASP A 408 4.17 -20.38 -18.32
N HIS A 409 3.41 -20.99 -19.24
CA HIS A 409 2.75 -20.31 -20.36
C HIS A 409 3.68 -19.41 -21.19
N ALA A 410 4.89 -19.93 -21.51
CA ALA A 410 5.85 -19.22 -22.34
C ALA A 410 5.23 -18.80 -23.69
N THR A 411 5.26 -17.50 -23.97
CA THR A 411 4.77 -16.92 -25.23
C THR A 411 5.84 -16.04 -25.86
N PRO A 412 5.92 -16.00 -27.21
CA PRO A 412 7.05 -15.37 -27.90
C PRO A 412 7.05 -13.84 -27.87
N ASN A 413 5.93 -13.21 -27.51
CA ASN A 413 5.78 -11.76 -27.44
C ASN A 413 4.55 -11.38 -26.60
N PHE A 414 4.46 -10.11 -26.24
CA PHE A 414 3.42 -9.57 -25.36
C PHE A 414 2.04 -9.61 -26.01
N ASP A 415 1.91 -9.29 -27.30
CA ASP A 415 0.64 -9.39 -28.02
C ASP A 415 0.04 -10.81 -27.96
N THR A 416 0.90 -11.83 -28.08
CA THR A 416 0.50 -13.24 -27.96
C THR A 416 0.10 -13.58 -26.53
N ALA A 417 0.84 -13.09 -25.52
CA ALA A 417 0.51 -13.29 -24.11
C ALA A 417 -0.89 -12.74 -23.78
N ILE A 418 -1.18 -11.50 -24.15
CA ILE A 418 -2.48 -10.85 -23.91
C ILE A 418 -3.61 -11.57 -24.65
N LYS A 419 -3.37 -11.99 -25.89
CA LYS A 419 -4.36 -12.76 -26.64
C LYS A 419 -4.65 -14.10 -25.98
N THR A 420 -3.64 -14.82 -25.51
CA THR A 420 -3.80 -16.10 -24.79
C THR A 420 -4.59 -15.90 -23.50
N LEU A 421 -4.25 -14.89 -22.69
CA LEU A 421 -4.98 -14.54 -21.47
C LEU A 421 -6.46 -14.23 -21.76
N THR A 422 -6.73 -13.32 -22.69
CA THR A 422 -8.10 -12.89 -23.00
C THR A 422 -8.95 -13.98 -23.65
N SER A 423 -8.38 -14.77 -24.56
CA SER A 423 -9.06 -15.94 -25.13
C SER A 423 -9.27 -17.06 -24.12
N GLY A 424 -8.34 -17.24 -23.17
CA GLY A 424 -8.46 -18.18 -22.07
C GLY A 424 -9.63 -17.81 -21.14
N ILE A 425 -9.74 -16.53 -20.78
CA ILE A 425 -10.90 -16.02 -20.03
C ILE A 425 -12.19 -16.31 -20.80
N GLU A 426 -12.28 -15.98 -22.08
CA GLU A 426 -13.47 -16.19 -22.92
C GLU A 426 -13.90 -17.66 -22.98
N ARG A 427 -12.92 -18.58 -23.06
CA ARG A 427 -13.15 -20.03 -23.09
C ARG A 427 -13.36 -20.67 -21.73
N ARG A 428 -13.22 -19.88 -20.65
CA ARG A 428 -13.24 -20.38 -19.26
C ARG A 428 -12.15 -21.43 -19.01
N ASP A 429 -10.96 -21.21 -19.57
CA ASP A 429 -9.79 -22.03 -19.33
C ASP A 429 -9.43 -21.95 -17.85
N THR A 430 -9.48 -23.09 -17.14
CA THR A 430 -9.27 -23.16 -15.69
C THR A 430 -7.85 -22.81 -15.29
N THR A 431 -6.87 -22.99 -16.16
CA THR A 431 -5.47 -22.61 -15.90
C THR A 431 -5.32 -21.10 -15.92
N ILE A 432 -5.89 -20.45 -16.95
CA ILE A 432 -5.87 -18.98 -17.07
C ILE A 432 -6.69 -18.31 -15.98
N LEU A 433 -7.89 -18.83 -15.69
CA LEU A 433 -8.71 -18.32 -14.59
C LEU A 433 -8.04 -18.57 -13.24
N GLY A 434 -7.45 -19.75 -13.04
CA GLY A 434 -6.70 -20.10 -11.84
C GLY A 434 -5.52 -19.16 -11.60
N PHE A 435 -4.75 -18.80 -12.64
CA PHE A 435 -3.70 -17.78 -12.56
C PHE A 435 -4.25 -16.43 -12.05
N LEU A 436 -5.42 -16.04 -12.55
CA LEU A 436 -6.16 -14.85 -12.12
C LEU A 436 -6.87 -15.02 -10.76
N GLY A 437 -6.66 -16.11 -10.03
CA GLY A 437 -7.30 -16.36 -8.74
C GLY A 437 -8.81 -16.63 -8.82
N ILE A 438 -9.33 -16.97 -10.00
CA ILE A 438 -10.74 -17.30 -10.24
C ILE A 438 -10.86 -18.81 -10.38
N TYR A 439 -11.58 -19.43 -9.44
CA TYR A 439 -11.85 -20.86 -9.43
C TYR A 439 -13.32 -21.08 -9.73
N ILE A 440 -13.60 -21.80 -10.81
CA ILE A 440 -14.95 -22.15 -11.25
C ILE A 440 -15.12 -23.66 -11.16
N ASP A 441 -16.30 -24.10 -10.72
CA ASP A 441 -16.68 -25.52 -10.64
C ASP A 441 -17.02 -26.14 -12.01
#